data_AF-A0A350PHX7-F1
#
_entry.id   AF-A0A350PHX7-F1
#
_cell.length_a   1.000
_cell.length_b   1.000
_cell.length_c   1.000
_cell.angle_alpha   90.00
_cell.angle_beta   90.00
_cell.angle_gamma   90.00
#
_symmetry.space_group_name_H-M   'P 1'
#
loop_
_entity.id
_entity.type
_entity.pdbx_description
1 polymer ?
#
loop_
_entity_poly.entity_id
_entity_poly.type
_entity_poly.pdbx_seq_one_letter_code
_entity_poly.pdbx_strand_id
1 'polypeptide(L)'
;KVPARATRNMYVKDGEFKPELSWEGILAVGVPGTVDGMVTALERYGRMPLEMVIQPAIDLAKNGYYLSYVQARSLNNQLDTFIKYEGSKKYFTKEDGVPFNEGDLFIQKDLAEVLEQIAQYGRDGFYSGPVADAIVREMRTQGGLITHSDLRNYRSIWREPVKARFQDYE
;
A
#
# COMPACT_ATOMS: atom_id res chain seq x y z
N LYS A 1 8.14 -4.73 7.56
CA LYS A 1 8.48 -5.67 8.65
C LYS A 1 7.60 -6.91 8.51
N VAL A 2 8.03 -8.07 8.99
CA VAL A 2 7.19 -9.28 9.01
C VAL A 2 6.18 -9.17 10.16
N PRO A 3 4.90 -9.59 10.00
CA PRO A 3 3.92 -9.61 11.09
C PRO A 3 4.38 -10.54 12.23
N ALA A 4 4.07 -10.22 13.49
CA ALA A 4 4.50 -11.00 14.65
C ALA A 4 3.99 -12.45 14.64
N ARG A 5 2.85 -12.70 13.97
CA ARG A 5 2.27 -14.05 13.82
C ARG A 5 2.83 -14.85 12.64
N ALA A 6 3.73 -14.28 11.85
CA ALA A 6 4.38 -15.00 10.78
C ALA A 6 5.27 -16.13 11.34
N THR A 7 5.36 -17.22 10.59
CA THR A 7 6.21 -18.36 10.95
C THR A 7 7.05 -18.78 9.77
N ARG A 8 8.15 -19.50 10.03
CA ARG A 8 9.03 -20.04 8.99
C ARG A 8 8.27 -20.84 7.91
N ASN A 9 7.21 -21.55 8.31
CA ASN A 9 6.45 -22.46 7.45
C ASN A 9 5.06 -21.91 7.06
N MET A 10 4.83 -20.59 7.15
CA MET A 10 3.49 -20.01 6.90
C MET A 10 2.96 -20.22 5.47
N TYR A 11 3.84 -20.57 4.52
CA TYR A 11 3.51 -20.89 3.13
C TYR A 11 3.52 -22.40 2.84
N VAL A 12 3.57 -23.25 3.86
CA VAL A 12 3.46 -24.70 3.72
C VAL A 12 2.04 -25.14 4.08
N LYS A 13 1.41 -25.92 3.19
CA LYS A 13 0.08 -26.52 3.39
C LYS A 13 0.18 -28.02 3.14
N ASP A 14 -0.30 -28.81 4.10
CA ASP A 14 -0.29 -30.28 4.04
C ASP A 14 1.10 -30.89 3.73
N GLY A 15 2.16 -30.25 4.23
CA GLY A 15 3.55 -30.67 4.02
C GLY A 15 4.18 -30.19 2.70
N GLU A 16 3.41 -29.51 1.84
CA GLU A 16 3.89 -28.99 0.57
C GLU A 16 4.05 -27.47 0.60
N PHE A 17 5.13 -26.98 0.00
CA PHE A 17 5.33 -25.55 -0.19
C PHE A 17 4.37 -25.02 -1.27
N LYS A 18 3.62 -23.96 -0.93
CA LYS A 18 2.67 -23.27 -1.79
C LYS A 18 3.18 -21.85 -2.09
N PRO A 19 4.04 -21.68 -3.13
CA PRO A 19 4.71 -20.41 -3.43
C PRO A 19 3.75 -19.25 -3.69
N GLU A 20 2.58 -19.51 -4.28
CA GLU A 20 1.54 -18.53 -4.59
C GLU A 20 1.10 -17.70 -3.39
N LEU A 21 1.07 -18.31 -2.19
CA LEU A 21 0.71 -17.61 -0.95
C LEU A 21 1.70 -16.50 -0.57
N SER A 22 2.90 -16.49 -1.17
CA SER A 22 3.95 -15.50 -0.89
C SER A 22 3.96 -14.30 -1.83
N TRP A 23 3.24 -14.36 -2.96
CA TRP A 23 3.19 -13.27 -3.94
C TRP A 23 1.77 -12.88 -4.37
N GLU A 24 0.73 -13.65 -4.00
CA GLU A 24 -0.67 -13.32 -4.22
C GLU A 24 -1.49 -13.43 -2.92
N GLY A 25 -2.41 -12.48 -2.70
CA GLY A 25 -3.35 -12.51 -1.59
C GLY A 25 -2.80 -12.04 -0.23
N ILE A 26 -3.64 -12.18 0.81
CA ILE A 26 -3.43 -11.54 2.11
C ILE A 26 -2.15 -11.99 2.85
N LEU A 27 -1.69 -13.22 2.61
CA LEU A 27 -0.50 -13.77 3.28
C LEU A 27 0.82 -13.23 2.70
N ALA A 28 0.80 -12.70 1.48
CA ALA A 28 1.96 -12.08 0.84
C ALA A 28 2.32 -10.70 1.43
N VAL A 29 1.46 -10.14 2.28
CA VAL A 29 1.56 -8.77 2.76
C VAL A 29 2.42 -8.67 4.03
N GLY A 30 3.55 -7.95 3.93
CA GLY A 30 4.30 -7.47 5.08
C GLY A 30 3.66 -6.22 5.70
N VAL A 31 4.04 -5.88 6.95
CA VAL A 31 3.56 -4.66 7.62
C VAL A 31 3.95 -3.43 6.79
N PRO A 32 2.99 -2.63 6.28
CA PRO A 32 3.27 -1.52 5.35
C PRO A 32 4.13 -0.43 5.98
N GLY A 33 5.08 0.09 5.20
CA GLY A 33 6.13 0.98 5.71
C GLY A 33 6.20 2.38 5.13
N THR A 34 5.53 2.62 4.01
CA THR A 34 5.68 3.85 3.22
C THR A 34 5.31 5.09 4.01
N VAL A 35 4.15 5.09 4.69
CA VAL A 35 3.66 6.26 5.42
C VAL A 35 4.63 6.66 6.53
N ASP A 36 5.07 5.71 7.36
CA ASP A 36 6.04 6.00 8.43
C ASP A 36 7.36 6.53 7.87
N GLY A 37 7.88 5.94 6.80
CA GLY A 37 9.12 6.38 6.17
C GLY A 37 9.03 7.79 5.57
N MET A 38 7.95 8.09 4.84
CA MET A 38 7.73 9.40 4.21
C MET A 38 7.51 10.49 5.27
N VAL A 39 6.66 10.23 6.26
CA VAL A 39 6.40 11.17 7.36
C VAL A 39 7.67 11.41 8.17
N THR A 40 8.38 10.37 8.58
CA THR A 40 9.64 10.52 9.36
C THR A 40 10.73 11.24 8.56
N ALA A 41 10.84 11.01 7.25
CA ALA A 41 11.78 11.72 6.40
C ALA A 41 11.44 13.21 6.26
N LEU A 42 10.15 13.53 6.10
CA LEU A 42 9.67 14.91 6.05
C LEU A 42 9.87 15.62 7.40
N GLU A 43 9.57 14.96 8.52
CA GLU A 43 9.81 15.51 9.86
C GLU A 43 11.30 15.81 10.10
N ARG A 44 12.18 14.94 9.61
CA ARG A 44 13.63 15.07 9.86
C ARG A 44 14.33 16.07 8.92
N TYR A 45 13.95 16.09 7.65
CA TYR A 45 14.68 16.82 6.60
C TYR A 45 13.81 17.77 5.77
N GLY A 46 12.50 17.67 5.89
CA GLY A 46 11.55 18.51 5.18
C GLY A 46 11.50 19.94 5.70
N ARG A 47 10.86 20.80 4.91
CA ARG A 47 10.64 22.23 5.25
C ARG A 47 9.18 22.67 5.06
N MET A 48 8.33 21.79 4.54
CA MET A 48 6.92 22.06 4.27
C MET A 48 6.06 21.20 5.19
N PRO A 49 4.89 21.70 5.63
CA PRO A 49 3.93 20.91 6.41
C PRO A 49 3.48 19.67 5.64
N LEU A 50 3.16 18.58 6.37
CA LEU A 50 2.68 17.34 5.78
C LEU A 50 1.41 17.56 4.97
N GLU A 51 0.45 18.34 5.51
CA GLU A 51 -0.81 18.63 4.82
C GLU A 51 -0.58 19.30 3.46
N MET A 52 0.47 20.11 3.32
CA MET A 52 0.78 20.81 2.08
C MET A 52 1.37 19.87 1.03
N VAL A 53 2.28 18.97 1.42
CA VAL A 53 2.95 18.08 0.45
C VAL A 53 2.09 16.90 0.03
N ILE A 54 1.11 16.50 0.85
CA ILE A 54 0.18 15.41 0.52
C ILE A 54 -1.05 15.89 -0.26
N GLN A 55 -1.41 17.18 -0.18
CA GLN A 55 -2.61 17.73 -0.84
C GLN A 55 -2.71 17.40 -2.33
N PRO A 56 -1.64 17.49 -3.15
CA PRO A 56 -1.74 17.13 -4.57
C PRO A 56 -2.16 15.68 -4.79
N ALA A 57 -1.76 14.75 -3.92
CA ALA A 57 -2.16 13.35 -4.00
C ALA A 57 -3.63 13.15 -3.59
N ILE A 58 -4.11 13.90 -2.58
CA ILE A 58 -5.53 13.92 -2.20
C ILE A 58 -6.37 14.40 -3.37
N ASP A 59 -5.98 15.49 -4.03
CA ASP A 59 -6.73 16.06 -5.15
C ASP A 59 -6.79 15.09 -6.33
N LEU A 60 -5.69 14.42 -6.67
CA LEU A 60 -5.66 13.39 -7.71
C LEU A 60 -6.54 12.18 -7.38
N ALA A 61 -6.54 11.72 -6.12
CA ALA A 61 -7.37 10.60 -5.70
C ALA A 61 -8.87 10.97 -5.71
N LYS A 62 -9.19 12.19 -5.26
CA LYS A 62 -10.57 12.68 -5.07
C LYS A 62 -11.23 13.10 -6.38
N ASN A 63 -10.52 13.88 -7.19
CA ASN A 63 -11.02 14.43 -8.45
C ASN A 63 -10.73 13.50 -9.64
N GLY A 64 -9.77 12.60 -9.47
CA GLY A 64 -9.32 11.67 -10.49
C GLY A 64 -8.25 12.25 -11.42
N TYR A 65 -7.71 11.37 -12.25
CA TYR A 65 -6.79 11.71 -13.33
C TYR A 65 -7.05 10.82 -14.54
N TYR A 66 -6.66 11.29 -15.72
CA TYR A 66 -6.82 10.54 -16.96
C TYR A 66 -5.72 9.48 -17.09
N LEU A 67 -6.11 8.25 -17.37
CA LEU A 67 -5.17 7.15 -17.57
C LEU A 67 -4.35 7.37 -18.83
N SER A 68 -3.04 7.18 -18.74
CA SER A 68 -2.20 7.00 -19.91
C SER A 68 -2.43 5.62 -20.53
N TYR A 69 -2.02 5.46 -21.80
CA TYR A 69 -2.02 4.16 -22.49
C TYR A 69 -1.39 3.04 -21.65
N VAL A 70 -0.23 3.29 -21.04
CA VAL A 70 0.50 2.29 -20.26
C VAL A 70 -0.26 1.90 -18.99
N GLN A 71 -0.90 2.86 -18.31
CA GLN A 71 -1.68 2.59 -17.11
C GLN A 71 -2.94 1.77 -17.42
N ALA A 72 -3.70 2.16 -18.46
CA ALA A 72 -4.87 1.42 -18.90
C ALA A 72 -4.51 -0.03 -19.26
N ARG A 73 -3.43 -0.22 -20.03
CA ARG A 73 -2.91 -1.55 -20.37
C ARG A 73 -2.49 -2.34 -19.12
N SER A 74 -1.81 -1.70 -18.17
CA SER A 74 -1.37 -2.36 -16.94
C SER A 74 -2.54 -2.81 -16.07
N LEU A 75 -3.61 -2.01 -15.97
CA LEU A 75 -4.81 -2.39 -15.23
C LEU A 75 -5.51 -3.59 -15.89
N ASN A 76 -5.68 -3.55 -17.21
CA ASN A 76 -6.35 -4.62 -17.96
C ASN A 76 -5.55 -5.94 -17.92
N ASN A 77 -4.22 -5.88 -17.97
CA ASN A 77 -3.37 -7.07 -17.86
C ASN A 77 -3.50 -7.78 -16.50
N GLN A 78 -3.89 -7.05 -15.45
CA GLN A 78 -4.05 -7.58 -14.10
C GLN A 78 -5.51 -7.94 -13.76
N LEU A 79 -6.43 -7.82 -14.73
CA LEU A 79 -7.87 -8.04 -14.53
C LEU A 79 -8.16 -9.37 -13.84
N ASP A 80 -7.58 -10.46 -14.35
CA ASP A 80 -7.77 -11.81 -13.80
C ASP A 80 -7.32 -11.96 -12.35
N THR A 81 -6.37 -11.13 -11.90
CA THR A 81 -5.94 -11.10 -10.50
C THR A 81 -6.89 -10.24 -9.66
N PHE A 82 -7.28 -9.06 -10.17
CA PHE A 82 -8.15 -8.15 -9.43
C PHE A 82 -9.54 -8.73 -9.16
N ILE A 83 -10.12 -9.46 -10.12
CA ILE A 83 -11.46 -10.05 -9.95
C ILE A 83 -11.53 -11.13 -8.86
N LYS A 84 -10.39 -11.70 -8.44
CA LYS A 84 -10.33 -12.70 -7.34
C LYS A 84 -10.59 -12.07 -5.97
N TYR A 85 -10.43 -10.76 -5.84
CA TYR A 85 -10.51 -10.05 -4.56
C TYR A 85 -11.49 -8.88 -4.67
N GLU A 86 -12.59 -8.91 -3.93
CA GLU A 86 -13.63 -7.86 -4.00
C GLU A 86 -13.07 -6.46 -3.71
N GLY A 87 -12.11 -6.35 -2.80
CA GLY A 87 -11.41 -5.09 -2.53
C GLY A 87 -10.70 -4.54 -3.77
N SER A 88 -9.98 -5.37 -4.52
CA SER A 88 -9.28 -4.95 -5.74
C SER A 88 -10.23 -4.75 -6.91
N LYS A 89 -11.21 -5.65 -7.08
CA LYS A 89 -12.24 -5.57 -8.12
C LYS A 89 -12.97 -4.22 -8.07
N LYS A 90 -13.39 -3.79 -6.87
CA LYS A 90 -14.07 -2.50 -6.66
C LYS A 90 -13.26 -1.30 -7.20
N TYR A 91 -11.94 -1.31 -7.04
CA TYR A 91 -11.10 -0.14 -7.37
C TYR A 91 -10.41 -0.22 -8.73
N PHE A 92 -10.11 -1.42 -9.22
CA PHE A 92 -9.24 -1.62 -10.37
C PHE A 92 -9.92 -2.37 -11.52
N THR A 93 -11.26 -2.42 -11.53
CA THR A 93 -12.05 -2.91 -12.66
C THR A 93 -13.19 -1.94 -12.96
N LYS A 94 -13.65 -1.89 -14.22
CA LYS A 94 -14.90 -1.19 -14.57
C LYS A 94 -16.08 -2.15 -14.40
N GLU A 95 -17.28 -1.59 -14.32
CA GLU A 95 -18.52 -2.38 -14.36
C GLU A 95 -18.51 -3.34 -15.56
N ASP A 96 -19.05 -4.54 -15.34
CA ASP A 96 -19.20 -5.59 -16.35
C ASP A 96 -17.91 -6.04 -17.05
N GLY A 97 -16.74 -5.79 -16.45
CA GLY A 97 -15.45 -6.23 -16.99
C GLY A 97 -14.98 -5.44 -18.21
N VAL A 98 -15.58 -4.27 -18.46
CA VAL A 98 -15.16 -3.38 -19.55
C VAL A 98 -13.68 -2.98 -19.34
N PRO A 99 -12.82 -3.08 -20.35
CA PRO A 99 -11.43 -2.68 -20.21
C PRO A 99 -11.30 -1.16 -20.02
N PHE A 100 -10.29 -0.75 -19.26
CA PHE A 100 -9.85 0.64 -19.23
C PHE A 100 -9.22 1.04 -20.57
N ASN A 101 -9.47 2.28 -20.97
CA ASN A 101 -8.81 2.89 -22.13
C ASN A 101 -7.94 4.06 -21.70
N GLU A 102 -7.00 4.43 -22.56
CA GLU A 102 -6.33 5.72 -22.46
C GLU A 102 -7.38 6.85 -22.45
N GLY A 103 -7.19 7.84 -21.57
CA GLY A 103 -8.13 8.94 -21.40
C GLY A 103 -9.35 8.61 -20.53
N ASP A 104 -9.50 7.38 -20.02
CA ASP A 104 -10.50 7.10 -19.00
C ASP A 104 -10.15 7.85 -17.71
N LEU A 105 -11.16 8.46 -17.07
CA LEU A 105 -11.00 9.13 -15.78
C LEU A 105 -10.97 8.08 -14.65
N PHE A 106 -9.88 8.06 -13.89
CA PHE A 106 -9.67 7.13 -12.79
C PHE A 106 -9.75 7.85 -11.44
N ILE A 107 -10.73 7.47 -10.61
CA ILE A 107 -11.06 8.13 -9.33
C ILE A 107 -10.93 7.12 -8.19
N GLN A 108 -10.34 7.54 -7.07
CA GLN A 108 -10.07 6.68 -5.91
C GLN A 108 -10.52 7.38 -4.60
N LYS A 109 -11.84 7.49 -4.40
CA LYS A 109 -12.41 8.24 -3.25
C LYS A 109 -11.97 7.69 -1.90
N ASP A 110 -12.04 6.38 -1.69
CA ASP A 110 -11.63 5.75 -0.43
C ASP A 110 -10.11 5.95 -0.19
N LEU A 111 -9.29 6.01 -1.24
CA LEU A 111 -7.88 6.39 -1.11
C LEU A 111 -7.72 7.85 -0.71
N ALA A 112 -8.52 8.76 -1.26
CA ALA A 112 -8.52 10.16 -0.85
C ALA A 112 -8.83 10.31 0.65
N GLU A 113 -9.82 9.57 1.16
CA GLU A 113 -10.13 9.56 2.60
C GLU A 113 -8.95 9.06 3.44
N VAL A 114 -8.26 7.99 3.01
CA VAL A 114 -7.03 7.51 3.68
C VAL A 114 -5.94 8.58 3.69
N LEU A 115 -5.73 9.27 2.57
CA LEU A 115 -4.74 10.35 2.47
C LEU A 115 -5.13 11.57 3.31
N GLU A 116 -6.41 11.91 3.40
CA GLU A 116 -6.94 12.95 4.30
C GLU A 116 -6.69 12.59 5.77
N GLN A 117 -6.87 11.32 6.18
CA GLN A 117 -6.51 10.86 7.54
C GLN A 117 -5.01 11.06 7.81
N ILE A 118 -4.14 10.74 6.85
CA ILE A 118 -2.69 10.92 6.99
C ILE A 118 -2.33 12.42 7.05
N ALA A 119 -2.97 13.25 6.24
CA ALA A 119 -2.75 14.70 6.28
C ALA A 119 -3.11 15.29 7.65
N GLN A 120 -4.22 14.85 8.24
CA GLN A 120 -4.74 15.38 9.50
C GLN A 120 -4.00 14.84 10.73
N TYR A 121 -3.69 13.53 10.76
CA TYR A 121 -3.17 12.84 11.94
C TYR A 121 -1.75 12.33 11.78
N GLY A 122 -1.08 12.73 10.69
CA GLY A 122 0.27 12.29 10.37
C GLY A 122 0.38 10.79 10.24
N ARG A 123 1.44 10.23 10.82
CA ARG A 123 1.67 8.77 10.87
C ARG A 123 0.45 8.02 11.40
N ASP A 124 -0.19 8.52 12.46
CA ASP A 124 -1.25 7.78 13.14
C ASP A 124 -2.56 7.74 12.35
N GLY A 125 -2.71 8.58 11.33
CA GLY A 125 -3.80 8.49 10.35
C GLY A 125 -3.80 7.19 9.54
N PHE A 126 -2.67 6.47 9.48
CA PHE A 126 -2.56 5.16 8.83
C PHE A 126 -2.36 4.02 9.83
N TYR A 127 -1.53 4.21 10.85
CA TYR A 127 -1.14 3.15 11.79
C TYR A 127 -2.06 3.04 13.01
N SER A 128 -3.10 3.86 13.09
CA SER A 128 -4.16 3.83 14.12
C SER A 128 -5.49 4.30 13.53
N GLY A 129 -6.54 4.28 14.34
CA GLY A 129 -7.86 4.76 13.94
C GLY A 129 -8.49 3.96 12.79
N PRO A 130 -9.38 4.61 12.00
CA PRO A 130 -10.23 3.92 11.01
C PRO A 130 -9.45 3.15 9.93
N VAL A 131 -8.30 3.67 9.49
CA VAL A 131 -7.46 3.01 8.46
C VAL A 131 -6.84 1.72 9.01
N ALA A 132 -6.28 1.77 10.22
CA ALA A 132 -5.76 0.57 10.88
C ALA A 132 -6.86 -0.46 11.16
N ASP A 133 -8.04 -0.01 11.58
CA ASP A 133 -9.21 -0.88 11.79
C ASP A 133 -9.64 -1.57 10.50
N ALA A 134 -9.67 -0.85 9.38
CA ALA A 134 -10.00 -1.41 8.07
C ALA A 134 -8.98 -2.47 7.63
N ILE A 135 -7.68 -2.21 7.81
CA ILE A 135 -6.61 -3.17 7.50
C ILE A 135 -6.78 -4.44 8.34
N VAL A 136 -6.95 -4.32 9.66
CA VAL A 136 -7.04 -5.48 10.55
C VAL A 136 -8.33 -6.26 10.32
N ARG A 137 -9.43 -5.58 9.99
CA ARG A 137 -10.66 -6.23 9.57
C ARG A 137 -10.45 -7.07 8.32
N GLU A 138 -9.82 -6.52 7.29
CA GLU A 138 -9.53 -7.24 6.04
C GLU A 138 -8.61 -8.45 6.28
N MET A 139 -7.56 -8.25 7.09
CA MET A 139 -6.67 -9.33 7.51
C MET A 139 -7.45 -10.45 8.19
N ARG A 140 -8.37 -10.13 9.10
CA ARG A 140 -9.22 -11.14 9.75
C ARG A 140 -10.13 -11.85 8.76
N THR A 141 -10.78 -11.12 7.86
CA THR A 141 -11.71 -11.68 6.87
C THR A 141 -11.02 -12.68 5.93
N GLN A 142 -9.79 -12.39 5.49
CA GLN A 142 -9.06 -13.24 4.54
C GLN A 142 -8.08 -14.22 5.19
N GLY A 143 -7.95 -14.24 6.53
CA GLY A 143 -6.99 -15.12 7.23
C GLY A 143 -5.54 -14.62 7.20
N GLY A 144 -5.33 -13.32 7.04
CA GLY A 144 -4.06 -12.62 7.15
C GLY A 144 -3.52 -12.50 8.58
N LEU A 145 -2.31 -11.95 8.69
CA LEU A 145 -1.52 -12.01 9.93
C LEU A 145 -1.31 -10.66 10.62
N ILE A 146 -1.53 -9.53 9.94
CA ILE A 146 -1.29 -8.20 10.49
C ILE A 146 -2.35 -7.85 11.54
N THR A 147 -1.89 -7.36 12.68
CA THR A 147 -2.72 -6.89 13.80
C THR A 147 -2.52 -5.40 14.06
N HIS A 148 -3.36 -4.80 14.91
CA HIS A 148 -3.15 -3.43 15.40
C HIS A 148 -1.79 -3.26 16.08
N SER A 149 -1.30 -4.29 16.78
CA SER A 149 0.02 -4.25 17.42
C SER A 149 1.13 -4.16 16.39
N ASP A 150 1.04 -4.91 15.29
CA ASP A 150 2.01 -4.87 14.20
C ASP A 150 2.07 -3.46 13.55
N LEU A 151 0.90 -2.87 13.28
CA LEU A 151 0.80 -1.52 12.72
C LEU A 151 1.35 -0.47 13.71
N ARG A 152 0.91 -0.51 14.97
CA ARG A 152 1.35 0.44 16.00
C ARG A 152 2.85 0.40 16.23
N ASN A 153 3.45 -0.79 16.19
CA ASN A 153 4.88 -1.02 16.45
C ASN A 153 5.77 -0.88 15.20
N TYR A 154 5.18 -0.63 14.02
CA TYR A 154 5.96 -0.38 12.82
C TYR A 154 6.80 0.89 12.98
N ARG A 155 8.08 0.81 12.63
CA ARG A 155 8.98 1.97 12.55
C ARG A 155 9.96 1.73 11.41
N SER A 156 10.15 2.73 10.56
CA SER A 156 11.27 2.85 9.64
C SER A 156 12.58 2.96 10.43
N ILE A 157 13.69 2.58 9.79
CA ILE A 157 15.00 2.51 10.44
C ILE A 157 15.99 3.28 9.57
N TRP A 158 16.64 4.28 10.17
CA TRP A 158 17.78 4.96 9.57
C TRP A 158 18.99 4.02 9.55
N ARG A 159 19.65 3.92 8.40
CA ARG A 159 20.85 3.12 8.21
C ARG A 159 21.89 3.98 7.52
N GLU A 160 23.14 3.78 7.90
CA GLU A 160 24.25 4.33 7.13
C GLU A 160 24.25 3.67 5.74
N PRO A 161 24.34 4.47 4.64
CA PRO A 161 24.43 3.91 3.31
C PRO A 161 25.73 3.13 3.16
N VAL A 162 25.69 2.07 2.34
CA VAL A 162 26.93 1.41 1.91
C VAL A 162 27.62 2.38 0.94
N LYS A 163 28.85 2.76 1.28
CA LYS A 163 29.69 3.64 0.49
C LYS A 163 30.79 2.84 -0.20
N ALA A 164 31.06 3.14 -1.46
CA ALA A 164 32.13 2.49 -2.22
C ALA A 164 32.78 3.51 -3.14
N ARG A 165 34.11 3.55 -3.17
CA ARG A 165 34.85 4.44 -4.07
C ARG A 165 35.06 3.78 -5.42
N PHE A 166 34.72 4.46 -6.51
CA PHE A 166 35.05 4.07 -7.88
C PHE A 166 35.89 5.17 -8.54
N GLN A 167 37.19 4.88 -8.73
CA GLN A 167 38.20 5.88 -9.12
C GLN A 167 38.21 7.07 -8.14
N ASP A 168 37.90 8.28 -8.59
CA ASP A 168 37.87 9.50 -7.78
C ASP A 168 36.48 9.90 -7.28
N TYR A 169 35.49 9.03 -7.46
CA TYR A 169 34.12 9.22 -6.99
C TYR A 169 33.84 8.32 -5.79
N GLU A 170 33.16 8.88 -4.79
CA GLU A 170 32.49 8.14 -3.71
C GLU A 170 31.01 7.93 -4.04
#